data_AF-A0A8H6VYW0-F1
#
_entry.id   AF-A0A8H6VYW0-F1
#
_cell.length_a   1.000
_cell.length_b   1.000
_cell.length_c   1.000
_cell.angle_alpha   90.00
_cell.angle_beta   90.00
_cell.angle_gamma   90.00
#
_symmetry.space_group_name_H-M   'P 1'
#
loop_
_entity.id
_entity.type
_entity.pdbx_description
1 polymer ?
#
loop_
_entity_poly.entity_id
_entity_poly.type
_entity_poly.pdbx_seq_one_letter_code
_entity_poly.pdbx_strand_id
1 'polypeptide(L)'
;MSSTTGSRVASTLYSTEVQPYNPYALQGVDEKPASPVQLQTRKPRRSPGLGIYRSISWILGFHEKYSLLNFFVWGGALIGFSLARAVTLDPSTWKDQLVPGEWFWFQHSSYKINLAIHITLTIVGGIFGVLQFIPAIRRRYVLLHRLNGYGTLFCLIVGNICGGYVGRRSFGGELNVQSAYVWPKSRLAPPSNRDFQYILTIMVVYAGLLGIWNDTRRHRKWMLRMVAYFGAVITARLIMLAAIAVVTDIGTYFSIWRCDEVLNLLTDPVALADDFPQCVAEGVNTASVWVAVHADVNDGPLHKAAAFRAVTGMALWIATLMHMAAVECYIILTESANQVRLGYVLEPVDFEAEDGDTSY
;
A
#
# COMPACT_ATOMS: atom_id res chain seq x y z
N MET A 1 65.14 -46.40 -17.79
CA MET A 1 64.71 -47.64 -17.13
C MET A 1 63.20 -47.48 -16.89
N SER A 2 62.30 -47.97 -17.77
CA SER A 2 61.91 -49.40 -17.94
C SER A 2 61.66 -50.04 -16.57
N SER A 3 60.51 -50.61 -16.19
CA SER A 3 59.37 -51.18 -16.93
C SER A 3 58.27 -51.51 -15.90
N THR A 4 57.01 -51.09 -16.11
CA THR A 4 55.81 -51.91 -16.43
C THR A 4 55.39 -53.05 -15.50
N THR A 5 54.10 -53.03 -15.15
CA THR A 5 53.05 -54.04 -15.46
C THR A 5 51.70 -53.30 -15.35
N GLY A 6 50.82 -53.15 -16.35
CA GLY A 6 50.36 -54.07 -17.41
C GLY A 6 49.29 -54.98 -16.80
N SER A 7 47.99 -54.92 -17.10
CA SER A 7 47.30 -55.12 -18.39
C SER A 7 45.78 -54.84 -18.19
N ARG A 8 45.11 -53.97 -18.98
CA ARG A 8 44.35 -54.20 -20.26
C ARG A 8 43.15 -55.16 -20.11
N VAL A 9 41.99 -54.97 -20.76
CA VAL A 9 41.66 -54.72 -22.19
C VAL A 9 40.22 -54.16 -22.26
N ALA A 10 39.91 -52.98 -22.84
CA ALA A 10 39.72 -52.56 -24.25
C ALA A 10 38.28 -52.83 -24.80
N SER A 11 37.53 -51.79 -25.21
CA SER A 11 37.43 -51.16 -26.56
C SER A 11 36.19 -51.68 -27.29
N THR A 12 35.28 -50.85 -27.82
CA THR A 12 35.24 -50.25 -29.18
C THR A 12 33.87 -49.55 -29.30
N LEU A 13 33.55 -48.49 -30.07
CA LEU A 13 34.15 -47.79 -31.21
C LEU A 13 33.42 -46.42 -31.39
N TYR A 14 34.08 -45.52 -32.11
CA TYR A 14 33.74 -44.13 -32.46
C TYR A 14 32.73 -43.99 -33.63
N SER A 15 32.15 -42.79 -33.74
CA SER A 15 31.96 -41.98 -34.98
C SER A 15 30.55 -41.80 -35.61
N THR A 16 30.10 -40.54 -35.56
CA THR A 16 29.50 -39.67 -36.62
C THR A 16 28.51 -40.23 -37.64
N GLU A 17 27.31 -39.61 -37.74
CA GLU A 17 26.84 -38.85 -38.92
C GLU A 17 25.38 -38.37 -38.75
N VAL A 18 25.15 -37.08 -38.98
CA VAL A 18 23.81 -36.50 -39.12
C VAL A 18 23.33 -36.79 -40.55
N GLN A 19 22.26 -37.56 -40.70
CA GLN A 19 21.66 -37.80 -42.02
C GLN A 19 20.83 -36.60 -42.49
N PRO A 20 20.89 -36.26 -43.80
CA PRO A 20 20.07 -35.20 -44.36
C PRO A 20 18.61 -35.66 -44.55
N TYR A 21 17.68 -34.72 -44.40
CA TYR A 21 16.24 -34.88 -44.61
C TYR A 21 15.93 -35.34 -46.05
N ASN A 22 15.25 -36.48 -46.19
CA ASN A 22 14.77 -37.02 -47.47
C ASN A 22 13.23 -36.93 -47.52
N PRO A 23 12.64 -36.06 -48.36
CA PRO A 23 11.20 -35.84 -48.41
C PRO A 23 10.38 -36.91 -49.14
N TYR A 24 10.97 -38.05 -49.55
CA TYR A 24 10.25 -39.08 -50.32
C TYR A 24 10.12 -40.46 -49.66
N ALA A 25 10.36 -40.57 -48.35
CA ALA A 25 10.32 -41.85 -47.62
C ALA A 25 8.93 -42.28 -47.10
N LEU A 26 7.84 -41.99 -47.81
CA LEU A 26 6.50 -42.49 -47.47
C LEU A 26 5.81 -43.05 -48.71
N GLN A 27 6.18 -44.27 -49.10
CA GLN A 27 5.35 -45.10 -49.96
C GLN A 27 5.39 -46.52 -49.45
N GLY A 28 4.26 -46.99 -48.93
CA GLY A 28 4.02 -48.40 -48.61
C GLY A 28 3.76 -48.67 -47.13
N VAL A 29 2.61 -48.25 -46.61
CA VAL A 29 1.96 -48.93 -45.47
C VAL A 29 0.47 -48.99 -45.77
N ASP A 30 -0.05 -50.21 -45.94
CA ASP A 30 -1.46 -50.50 -46.17
C ASP A 30 -2.33 -49.99 -45.00
N GLU A 31 -3.23 -49.05 -45.29
CA GLU A 31 -4.24 -48.57 -44.34
C GLU A 31 -5.37 -49.60 -44.21
N LYS A 32 -5.44 -50.28 -43.06
CA LYS A 32 -6.71 -50.80 -42.54
C LYS A 32 -7.42 -49.67 -41.78
N PRO A 33 -8.70 -49.36 -42.05
CA PRO A 33 -9.39 -48.29 -41.35
C PRO A 33 -9.66 -48.71 -39.91
N ALA A 34 -8.97 -48.07 -38.96
CA ALA A 34 -9.28 -48.16 -37.54
C ALA A 34 -10.61 -47.44 -37.28
N SER A 35 -11.52 -48.10 -36.55
CA SER A 35 -12.77 -47.51 -36.08
C SER A 35 -12.51 -46.24 -35.25
N PRO A 36 -13.31 -45.17 -35.41
CA PRO A 36 -13.06 -43.93 -34.70
C PRO A 36 -13.29 -44.13 -33.20
N VAL A 37 -12.21 -44.05 -32.42
CA VAL A 37 -12.27 -43.88 -30.97
C VAL A 37 -12.92 -42.51 -30.71
N GLN A 38 -14.19 -42.52 -30.29
CA GLN A 38 -14.85 -41.30 -29.83
C GLN A 38 -14.15 -40.82 -28.55
N LEU A 39 -13.27 -39.82 -28.69
CA LEU A 39 -12.79 -39.02 -27.57
C LEU A 39 -14.01 -38.30 -26.97
N GLN A 40 -14.56 -38.87 -25.89
CA GLN A 40 -15.53 -38.17 -25.07
C GLN A 40 -14.85 -36.93 -24.48
N THR A 41 -15.09 -35.78 -25.11
CA THR A 41 -14.71 -34.48 -24.58
C THR A 41 -15.51 -34.25 -23.31
N ARG A 42 -14.87 -34.48 -22.16
CA ARG A 42 -15.43 -34.20 -20.84
C ARG A 42 -15.81 -32.72 -20.80
N LYS A 43 -17.10 -32.41 -20.92
CA LYS A 43 -17.60 -31.03 -20.83
C LYS A 43 -17.02 -30.38 -19.56
N PRO A 44 -16.30 -29.24 -19.67
CA PRO A 44 -15.72 -28.61 -18.51
C PRO A 44 -16.83 -28.26 -17.53
N ARG A 45 -16.67 -28.75 -16.29
CA ARG A 45 -17.63 -28.56 -15.20
C ARG A 45 -17.71 -27.04 -14.93
N ARG A 46 -18.76 -26.39 -15.43
CA ARG A 46 -18.99 -24.95 -15.23
C ARG A 46 -19.26 -24.72 -13.74
N SER A 47 -18.30 -24.15 -13.02
CA SER A 47 -18.55 -23.70 -11.66
C SER A 47 -19.44 -22.46 -11.71
N PRO A 48 -20.57 -22.42 -10.96
CA PRO A 48 -21.49 -21.28 -10.97
C PRO A 48 -20.79 -19.95 -10.66
N GLY A 49 -19.83 -19.96 -9.73
CA GLY A 49 -19.06 -18.78 -9.35
C GLY A 49 -18.17 -18.21 -10.46
N LEU A 50 -17.65 -19.04 -11.38
CA LEU A 50 -16.83 -18.55 -12.49
C LEU A 50 -17.67 -17.81 -13.54
N GLY A 51 -18.95 -18.18 -13.69
CA GLY A 51 -19.90 -17.45 -14.53
C GLY A 51 -20.17 -16.04 -13.99
N ILE A 52 -20.48 -15.93 -12.69
CA ILE A 52 -20.73 -14.65 -12.03
C ILE A 52 -19.47 -13.75 -12.09
N TYR A 53 -18.29 -14.30 -11.78
CA TYR A 53 -17.03 -13.57 -11.86
C TYR A 53 -16.77 -13.00 -13.26
N ARG A 54 -16.97 -13.81 -14.31
CA ARG A 54 -16.81 -13.35 -15.70
C ARG A 54 -17.82 -12.27 -16.07
N SER A 55 -19.08 -12.40 -15.64
CA SER A 55 -20.10 -11.38 -15.88
C SER A 55 -19.75 -10.04 -15.22
N ILE A 56 -19.37 -10.06 -13.94
CA ILE A 56 -18.95 -8.84 -13.21
C ILE A 56 -17.69 -8.24 -13.84
N SER A 57 -16.70 -9.09 -14.17
CA SER A 57 -15.46 -8.68 -14.82
C SER A 57 -15.75 -7.95 -16.13
N TRP A 58 -16.67 -8.49 -16.94
CA TRP A 58 -17.06 -7.88 -18.21
C TRP A 58 -17.82 -6.56 -18.04
N ILE A 59 -18.75 -6.49 -17.08
CA ILE A 59 -19.51 -5.25 -16.78
C ILE A 59 -18.58 -4.12 -16.32
N LEU A 60 -17.67 -4.43 -15.40
CA LEU A 60 -16.69 -3.46 -14.89
C LEU A 60 -15.56 -3.21 -15.87
N GLY A 61 -15.39 -4.08 -16.87
CA GLY A 61 -14.45 -3.90 -17.96
C GLY A 61 -13.05 -4.47 -17.71
N PHE A 62 -12.90 -5.37 -16.75
CA PHE A 62 -11.67 -6.14 -16.54
C PHE A 62 -11.59 -7.30 -17.54
N HIS A 63 -10.49 -7.35 -18.31
CA HIS A 63 -10.20 -8.44 -19.25
C HIS A 63 -9.26 -9.50 -18.66
N GLU A 64 -8.42 -9.09 -17.70
CA GLU A 64 -7.43 -9.93 -17.06
C GLU A 64 -8.00 -10.78 -15.93
N LYS A 65 -7.52 -12.02 -15.81
CA LYS A 65 -8.06 -13.03 -14.86
C LYS A 65 -7.99 -12.60 -13.40
N TYR A 66 -6.97 -11.84 -13.00
CA TYR A 66 -6.72 -11.46 -11.61
C TYR A 66 -7.06 -10.00 -11.28
N SER A 67 -7.34 -9.16 -12.28
CA SER A 67 -7.52 -7.73 -12.05
C SER A 67 -8.79 -7.40 -11.27
N LEU A 68 -9.87 -8.16 -11.47
CA LEU A 68 -11.08 -8.00 -10.69
C LEU A 68 -10.86 -8.42 -9.22
N LEU A 69 -10.14 -9.53 -8.98
CA LEU A 69 -9.78 -9.95 -7.62
C LEU A 69 -8.92 -8.88 -6.92
N ASN A 70 -7.89 -8.37 -7.59
CA ASN A 70 -7.04 -7.30 -7.05
C ASN A 70 -7.86 -6.04 -6.74
N PHE A 71 -8.78 -5.67 -7.61
CA PHE A 71 -9.70 -4.54 -7.39
C PHE A 71 -10.56 -4.75 -6.14
N PHE A 72 -11.10 -5.95 -5.93
CA PHE A 72 -11.88 -6.24 -4.72
C PHE A 72 -11.03 -6.27 -3.45
N VAL A 73 -9.85 -6.87 -3.49
CA VAL A 73 -8.97 -6.93 -2.30
C VAL A 73 -8.49 -5.54 -1.91
N TRP A 74 -7.88 -4.79 -2.84
CA TRP A 74 -7.26 -3.50 -2.52
C TRP A 74 -8.26 -2.34 -2.56
N GLY A 75 -9.11 -2.29 -3.58
CA GLY A 75 -10.16 -1.27 -3.68
C GLY A 75 -11.26 -1.48 -2.64
N GLY A 76 -11.64 -2.73 -2.38
CA GLY A 76 -12.58 -3.06 -1.29
C GLY A 76 -12.01 -2.75 0.08
N ALA A 77 -10.72 -3.05 0.34
CA ALA A 77 -10.07 -2.65 1.59
C ALA A 77 -10.04 -1.12 1.76
N LEU A 78 -9.78 -0.36 0.69
CA LEU A 78 -9.78 1.10 0.73
C LEU A 78 -11.17 1.67 1.03
N ILE A 79 -12.22 1.20 0.34
CA ILE A 79 -13.60 1.60 0.64
C ILE A 79 -14.00 1.19 2.06
N GLY A 80 -13.70 -0.05 2.45
CA GLY A 80 -14.01 -0.59 3.78
C GLY A 80 -13.37 0.25 4.87
N PHE A 81 -12.10 0.64 4.70
CA PHE A 81 -11.40 1.53 5.62
C PHE A 81 -12.04 2.93 5.66
N SER A 82 -12.32 3.53 4.50
CA SER A 82 -12.98 4.84 4.42
C SER A 82 -14.34 4.84 5.13
N LEU A 83 -15.15 3.79 4.94
CA LEU A 83 -16.45 3.64 5.60
C LEU A 83 -16.32 3.40 7.10
N ALA A 84 -15.37 2.55 7.52
CA ALA A 84 -15.11 2.31 8.95
C ALA A 84 -14.65 3.59 9.67
N ARG A 85 -13.99 4.51 8.96
CA ARG A 85 -13.56 5.81 9.50
C ARG A 85 -14.57 6.94 9.28
N ALA A 86 -15.69 6.70 8.58
CA ALA A 86 -16.71 7.73 8.33
C ALA A 86 -17.29 8.34 9.61
N VAL A 87 -17.32 7.58 10.71
CA VAL A 87 -17.71 8.11 12.04
C VAL A 87 -16.87 9.31 12.47
N THR A 88 -15.59 9.35 12.06
CA THR A 88 -14.67 10.46 12.39
C THR A 88 -14.90 11.72 11.55
N LEU A 89 -15.87 11.73 10.63
CA LEU A 89 -16.30 12.97 9.98
C LEU A 89 -17.02 13.90 10.97
N ASP A 90 -17.63 13.36 12.02
CA ASP A 90 -18.17 14.16 13.12
C ASP A 90 -17.06 14.47 14.14
N PRO A 91 -16.67 15.75 14.32
CA PRO A 91 -15.65 16.14 15.29
C PRO A 91 -15.97 15.78 16.74
N SER A 92 -17.25 15.57 17.08
CA SER A 92 -17.66 15.16 18.43
C SER A 92 -17.05 13.81 18.84
N THR A 93 -16.82 12.94 17.85
CA THR A 93 -16.35 11.56 18.06
C THR A 93 -14.84 11.44 18.19
N TRP A 94 -14.07 12.50 17.88
CA TRP A 94 -12.61 12.40 17.77
C TRP A 94 -11.94 11.96 19.06
N LYS A 95 -12.38 12.48 20.20
CA LYS A 95 -11.80 12.13 21.50
C LYS A 95 -11.90 10.62 21.77
N ASP A 96 -12.99 9.98 21.35
CA ASP A 96 -13.26 8.56 21.60
C ASP A 96 -12.68 7.64 20.53
N GLN A 97 -12.47 8.16 19.31
CA GLN A 97 -12.01 7.39 18.15
C GLN A 97 -10.48 7.44 17.93
N LEU A 98 -9.79 8.32 18.65
CA LEU A 98 -8.33 8.43 18.65
C LEU A 98 -7.70 7.52 19.70
N VAL A 99 -6.40 7.24 19.56
CA VAL A 99 -5.69 6.52 20.62
C VAL A 99 -5.67 7.39 21.88
N PRO A 100 -5.88 6.82 23.08
CA PRO A 100 -5.84 7.61 24.31
C PRO A 100 -4.54 8.43 24.40
N GLY A 101 -4.67 9.69 24.82
CA GLY A 101 -3.56 10.65 24.87
C GLY A 101 -3.31 11.45 23.58
N GLU A 102 -3.77 11.02 22.39
CA GLU A 102 -3.59 11.83 21.17
C GLU A 102 -4.41 13.13 21.20
N TRP A 103 -5.58 13.10 21.83
CA TRP A 103 -6.45 14.28 21.96
C TRP A 103 -5.77 15.45 22.67
N PHE A 104 -4.83 15.17 23.59
CA PHE A 104 -4.04 16.20 24.27
C PHE A 104 -3.39 17.19 23.29
N TRP A 105 -2.86 16.69 22.17
CA TRP A 105 -2.26 17.50 21.12
C TRP A 105 -3.27 17.99 20.09
N PHE A 106 -4.25 17.15 19.72
CA PHE A 106 -5.14 17.45 18.60
C PHE A 106 -6.28 18.42 18.94
N GLN A 107 -6.50 18.72 20.23
CA GLN A 107 -7.41 19.78 20.64
C GLN A 107 -6.91 21.20 20.30
N HIS A 108 -5.60 21.39 20.09
CA HIS A 108 -5.05 22.68 19.69
C HIS A 108 -5.50 23.07 18.27
N SER A 109 -5.82 24.34 18.05
CA SER A 109 -6.51 24.82 16.84
C SER A 109 -5.85 24.40 15.51
N SER A 110 -4.53 24.49 15.40
CA SER A 110 -3.83 24.13 14.16
C SER A 110 -3.90 22.64 13.86
N TYR A 111 -3.72 21.78 14.86
CA TYR A 111 -3.85 20.34 14.71
C TYR A 111 -5.30 19.95 14.44
N LYS A 112 -6.25 20.57 15.13
CA LYS A 112 -7.68 20.34 14.96
C LYS A 112 -8.15 20.59 13.52
N ILE A 113 -7.73 21.71 12.93
CA ILE A 113 -8.07 22.06 11.54
C ILE A 113 -7.43 21.07 10.55
N ASN A 114 -6.14 20.79 10.71
CA ASN A 114 -5.45 19.85 9.82
C ASN A 114 -6.01 18.42 9.95
N LEU A 115 -6.39 17.99 11.15
CA LEU A 115 -7.06 16.71 11.37
C LEU A 115 -8.41 16.66 10.65
N ALA A 116 -9.20 17.73 10.73
CA ALA A 116 -10.48 17.84 10.01
C ALA A 116 -10.31 17.66 8.50
N ILE A 117 -9.38 18.41 7.92
CA ILE A 117 -9.09 18.39 6.48
C ILE A 117 -8.56 17.02 6.07
N HIS A 118 -7.61 16.47 6.84
CA HIS A 118 -7.05 15.15 6.59
C HIS A 118 -8.14 14.07 6.56
N ILE A 119 -8.96 13.96 7.62
CA ILE A 119 -10.01 12.94 7.71
C ILE A 119 -10.99 13.08 6.55
N THR A 120 -11.49 14.29 6.31
CA THR A 120 -12.50 14.54 5.27
C THR A 120 -11.96 14.17 3.89
N LEU A 121 -10.79 14.69 3.52
CA LEU A 121 -10.25 14.50 2.18
C LEU A 121 -9.73 13.07 1.96
N THR A 122 -9.21 12.39 2.98
CA THR A 122 -8.76 11.00 2.83
C THR A 122 -9.93 10.01 2.71
N ILE A 123 -11.04 10.24 3.42
CA ILE A 123 -12.25 9.41 3.29
C ILE A 123 -12.87 9.60 1.91
N VAL A 124 -13.13 10.86 1.51
CA VAL A 124 -13.72 11.20 0.21
C VAL A 124 -12.80 10.77 -0.93
N GLY A 125 -11.51 11.10 -0.83
CA GLY A 125 -10.49 10.73 -1.82
C GLY A 125 -10.29 9.22 -1.94
N GLY A 126 -10.38 8.47 -0.84
CA GLY A 126 -10.29 7.02 -0.85
C GLY A 126 -11.45 6.37 -1.63
N ILE A 127 -12.69 6.85 -1.42
CA ILE A 127 -13.87 6.35 -2.14
C ILE A 127 -13.77 6.69 -3.64
N PHE A 128 -13.47 7.95 -3.98
CA PHE A 128 -13.32 8.39 -5.37
C PHE A 128 -12.13 7.77 -6.08
N GLY A 129 -11.06 7.48 -5.35
CA GLY A 129 -9.89 6.77 -5.85
C GLY A 129 -10.23 5.38 -6.37
N VAL A 130 -11.14 4.65 -5.74
CA VAL A 130 -11.56 3.32 -6.24
C VAL A 130 -12.29 3.42 -7.57
N LEU A 131 -13.11 4.46 -7.76
CA LEU A 131 -13.80 4.69 -9.04
C LEU A 131 -12.82 4.93 -10.20
N GLN A 132 -11.62 5.46 -9.93
CA GLN A 132 -10.58 5.64 -10.95
C GLN A 132 -10.08 4.32 -11.55
N PHE A 133 -10.14 3.23 -10.79
CA PHE A 133 -9.65 1.93 -11.22
C PHE A 133 -10.69 1.08 -11.93
N ILE A 134 -11.92 1.56 -12.12
CA ILE A 134 -12.97 0.85 -12.86
C ILE A 134 -12.77 1.08 -14.38
N PRO A 135 -12.33 0.07 -15.16
CA PRO A 135 -12.01 0.28 -16.57
C PRO A 135 -13.21 0.73 -17.42
N ALA A 136 -14.42 0.30 -17.08
CA ALA A 136 -15.65 0.71 -17.77
C ALA A 136 -15.87 2.24 -17.73
N ILE A 137 -15.55 2.89 -16.61
CA ILE A 137 -15.68 4.35 -16.46
C ILE A 137 -14.70 5.04 -17.40
N ARG A 138 -13.42 4.62 -17.40
CA ARG A 138 -12.40 5.18 -18.30
C ARG A 138 -12.76 5.01 -19.77
N ARG A 139 -13.29 3.85 -20.19
CA ARG A 139 -13.58 3.57 -21.60
C ARG A 139 -14.87 4.20 -22.11
N ARG A 140 -15.91 4.31 -21.28
CA ARG A 140 -17.23 4.81 -21.68
C ARG A 140 -17.48 6.27 -21.30
N TYR A 141 -16.88 6.74 -20.22
CA TYR A 141 -17.15 8.05 -19.62
C TYR A 141 -15.84 8.79 -19.28
N VAL A 142 -15.02 9.06 -20.30
CA VAL A 142 -13.69 9.67 -20.15
C VAL A 142 -13.74 11.01 -19.41
N LEU A 143 -14.76 11.85 -19.66
CA LEU A 143 -14.90 13.13 -18.97
C LEU A 143 -15.10 12.94 -17.46
N LEU A 144 -15.98 12.01 -17.06
CA LEU A 144 -16.20 11.67 -15.65
C LEU A 144 -14.94 11.12 -15.00
N HIS A 145 -14.20 10.25 -15.70
CA HIS A 145 -12.92 9.74 -15.22
C HIS A 145 -11.92 10.87 -14.95
N ARG A 146 -11.77 11.82 -15.88
CA ARG A 146 -10.88 12.99 -15.74
C ARG A 146 -11.30 13.91 -14.59
N LEU A 147 -12.58 14.29 -14.51
CA LEU A 147 -13.09 15.17 -13.45
C LEU A 147 -12.91 14.52 -12.06
N ASN A 148 -13.30 13.25 -11.93
CA ASN A 148 -13.08 12.48 -10.71
C ASN A 148 -11.58 12.33 -10.41
N GLY A 149 -10.72 12.28 -11.44
CA GLY A 149 -9.28 12.13 -11.29
C GLY A 149 -8.65 13.37 -10.67
N TYR A 150 -9.02 14.56 -11.16
CA TYR A 150 -8.59 15.83 -10.55
C TYR A 150 -9.10 15.98 -9.11
N GLY A 151 -10.37 15.63 -8.86
CA GLY A 151 -10.93 15.62 -7.50
C GLY A 151 -10.18 14.68 -6.56
N THR A 152 -9.88 13.46 -7.02
CA THR A 152 -9.11 12.47 -6.26
C THR A 152 -7.70 12.97 -5.99
N LEU A 153 -6.99 13.51 -6.98
CA LEU A 153 -5.66 14.09 -6.83
C LEU A 153 -5.64 15.21 -5.80
N PHE A 154 -6.59 16.14 -5.87
CA PHE A 154 -6.73 17.20 -4.88
C PHE A 154 -6.93 16.64 -3.47
N CYS A 155 -7.88 15.71 -3.31
CA CYS A 155 -8.18 15.11 -2.02
C CYS A 155 -6.97 14.39 -1.43
N LEU A 156 -6.30 13.56 -2.23
CA LEU A 156 -5.16 12.78 -1.75
C LEU A 156 -3.94 13.68 -1.48
N ILE A 157 -3.62 14.67 -2.32
CA ILE A 157 -2.48 15.57 -2.10
C ILE A 157 -2.70 16.42 -0.84
N VAL A 158 -3.80 17.18 -0.78
CA VAL A 158 -4.08 18.08 0.34
C VAL A 158 -4.31 17.29 1.63
N GLY A 159 -5.06 16.19 1.55
CA GLY A 159 -5.29 15.28 2.67
C GLY A 159 -3.99 14.71 3.24
N ASN A 160 -3.03 14.33 2.40
CA ASN A 160 -1.74 13.82 2.88
C ASN A 160 -0.82 14.92 3.45
N ILE A 161 -0.92 16.16 2.96
CA ILE A 161 -0.18 17.29 3.54
C ILE A 161 -0.70 17.59 4.96
N CYS A 162 -2.01 17.70 5.14
CA CYS A 162 -2.64 17.90 6.44
C CYS A 162 -2.43 16.69 7.39
N GLY A 163 -2.49 15.47 6.86
CA GLY A 163 -2.19 14.25 7.61
C GLY A 163 -0.74 14.21 8.07
N GLY A 164 0.17 14.64 7.19
CA GLY A 164 1.55 14.93 7.54
C GLY A 164 1.60 15.85 8.75
N TYR A 165 1.06 17.08 8.66
CA TYR A 165 1.07 18.06 9.76
C TYR A 165 0.70 17.45 11.12
N VAL A 166 -0.37 16.66 11.15
CA VAL A 166 -0.87 15.98 12.36
C VAL A 166 0.07 14.85 12.82
N GLY A 167 0.67 14.14 11.87
CA GLY A 167 1.62 13.04 12.08
C GLY A 167 2.80 13.35 12.99
N ARG A 168 3.24 14.61 13.09
CA ARG A 168 4.28 15.04 14.04
C ARG A 168 3.96 14.69 15.50
N ARG A 169 2.68 14.69 15.87
CA ARG A 169 2.21 14.41 17.24
C ARG A 169 1.37 13.14 17.34
N SER A 170 1.11 12.46 16.23
CA SER A 170 0.44 11.16 16.24
C SER A 170 1.20 10.19 17.12
N PHE A 171 0.46 9.46 17.95
CA PHE A 171 0.99 8.51 18.92
C PHE A 171 2.16 9.08 19.77
N GLY A 172 2.01 10.31 20.26
CA GLY A 172 3.00 10.97 21.14
C GLY A 172 4.13 11.69 20.41
N GLY A 173 4.29 11.49 19.11
CA GLY A 173 5.37 12.10 18.35
C GLY A 173 6.74 11.59 18.78
N GLU A 174 6.86 10.31 19.13
CA GLU A 174 8.16 9.69 19.41
C GLU A 174 9.02 9.59 18.14
N LEU A 175 10.33 9.39 18.31
CA LEU A 175 11.26 9.29 17.19
C LEU A 175 10.90 8.14 16.24
N ASN A 176 10.32 7.05 16.74
CA ASN A 176 9.90 5.93 15.90
C ASN A 176 8.82 6.36 14.88
N VAL A 177 7.81 7.10 15.30
CA VAL A 177 6.76 7.67 14.45
C VAL A 177 7.36 8.77 13.60
N GLN A 178 8.14 9.67 14.22
CA GLN A 178 8.82 10.77 13.54
C GLN A 178 9.85 10.30 12.50
N SER A 179 10.36 9.06 12.57
CA SER A 179 11.36 8.57 11.61
C SER A 179 10.78 8.38 10.20
N ALA A 180 9.49 8.06 10.10
CA ALA A 180 8.76 8.11 8.83
C ALA A 180 8.56 9.57 8.34
N TYR A 181 8.98 10.56 9.14
CA TYR A 181 8.38 11.88 9.22
C TYR A 181 9.39 13.06 9.37
N VAL A 182 10.72 12.86 9.30
CA VAL A 182 11.74 13.90 9.55
C VAL A 182 12.75 14.09 8.39
N TRP A 183 13.09 15.36 8.10
CA TRP A 183 14.25 15.83 7.31
C TRP A 183 15.12 16.82 8.13
N PRO A 184 16.45 16.92 7.91
CA PRO A 184 17.32 17.87 8.63
C PRO A 184 16.99 19.34 8.35
N LYS A 185 16.95 20.11 9.43
CA LYS A 185 16.81 21.57 9.49
C LYS A 185 17.63 22.30 8.41
N SER A 186 17.02 22.69 7.30
CA SER A 186 17.62 23.68 6.40
C SER A 186 17.63 25.03 7.13
N ARG A 187 18.82 25.58 7.39
CA ARG A 187 19.01 26.85 8.11
C ARG A 187 18.45 28.07 7.36
N LEU A 188 18.00 27.93 6.12
CA LEU A 188 17.65 29.03 5.22
C LEU A 188 16.16 29.39 5.17
N ALA A 189 15.26 28.61 5.78
CA ALA A 189 13.83 28.93 5.78
C ALA A 189 13.39 29.76 7.02
N PRO A 190 12.41 30.67 6.89
CA PRO A 190 11.91 31.49 8.00
C PRO A 190 11.20 30.66 9.09
N PRO A 191 11.25 31.09 10.37
CA PRO A 191 10.84 30.32 11.55
C PRO A 191 9.37 29.87 11.61
N SER A 192 8.47 30.43 10.80
CA SER A 192 7.04 30.10 10.84
C SER A 192 6.66 28.83 10.05
N ASN A 193 7.50 28.35 9.13
CA ASN A 193 7.19 27.24 8.22
C ASN A 193 8.32 26.18 8.13
N ARG A 194 9.14 26.05 9.18
CA ARG A 194 10.23 25.07 9.26
C ARG A 194 9.75 23.86 10.06
N ASP A 195 9.30 22.81 9.36
CA ASP A 195 9.29 21.41 9.80
C ASP A 195 8.36 20.61 8.88
N PHE A 196 8.68 20.47 7.59
CA PHE A 196 7.90 19.57 6.74
C PHE A 196 8.84 18.73 5.89
N GLN A 197 8.95 17.45 6.23
CA GLN A 197 8.85 16.40 5.23
C GLN A 197 8.59 15.03 5.84
N TYR A 198 7.42 14.50 5.47
CA TYR A 198 6.94 13.17 5.79
C TYR A 198 7.22 12.26 4.60
N ILE A 199 8.10 11.25 4.72
CA ILE A 199 8.57 10.44 3.59
C ILE A 199 7.38 9.89 2.80
N LEU A 200 6.35 9.38 3.50
CA LEU A 200 5.13 8.88 2.87
C LEU A 200 4.33 9.99 2.15
N THR A 201 4.16 11.16 2.76
CA THR A 201 3.50 12.31 2.11
C THR A 201 4.27 12.74 0.87
N ILE A 202 5.60 12.81 0.92
CA ILE A 202 6.42 13.13 -0.25
C ILE A 202 6.19 12.11 -1.34
N MET A 203 6.25 10.81 -1.01
CA MET A 203 6.05 9.74 -1.98
C MET A 203 4.67 9.85 -2.67
N VAL A 204 3.61 10.09 -1.90
CA VAL A 204 2.24 10.26 -2.43
C VAL A 204 2.12 11.54 -3.27
N VAL A 205 2.59 12.68 -2.76
CA VAL A 205 2.50 13.97 -3.46
C VAL A 205 3.35 13.96 -4.72
N TYR A 206 4.59 13.48 -4.64
CA TYR A 206 5.49 13.35 -5.77
C TYR A 206 4.92 12.42 -6.85
N ALA A 207 4.41 11.25 -6.47
CA ALA A 207 3.73 10.36 -7.39
C ALA A 207 2.45 10.97 -7.99
N GLY A 208 1.70 11.74 -7.19
CA GLY A 208 0.54 12.50 -7.64
C GLY A 208 0.89 13.53 -8.69
N LEU A 209 1.90 14.37 -8.43
CA LEU A 209 2.39 15.41 -9.35
C LEU A 209 2.95 14.80 -10.63
N LEU A 210 3.73 13.73 -10.53
CA LEU A 210 4.20 12.98 -11.69
C LEU A 210 3.10 12.14 -12.36
N GLY A 211 1.89 12.11 -11.82
CA GLY A 211 0.73 11.57 -12.52
C GLY A 211 0.08 12.54 -13.48
N ILE A 212 0.35 13.84 -13.39
CA ILE A 212 -0.41 14.88 -14.13
C ILE A 212 0.04 14.99 -15.61
N TRP A 213 0.99 14.18 -16.07
CA TRP A 213 1.48 14.22 -17.45
C TRP A 213 0.46 13.76 -18.50
N ASN A 214 0.62 14.28 -19.73
CA ASN A 214 -0.20 13.91 -20.88
C ASN A 214 0.06 12.47 -21.40
N ASP A 215 1.17 11.84 -21.03
CA ASP A 215 1.44 10.44 -21.40
C ASP A 215 0.67 9.47 -20.49
N THR A 216 -0.34 8.83 -21.08
CA THR A 216 -1.20 7.85 -20.40
C THR A 216 -0.42 6.68 -19.76
N ARG A 217 0.75 6.30 -20.28
CA ARG A 217 1.58 5.21 -19.72
C ARG A 217 2.24 5.64 -18.42
N ARG A 218 2.88 6.82 -18.44
CA ARG A 218 3.51 7.40 -17.24
C ARG A 218 2.45 7.71 -16.20
N HIS A 219 1.32 8.29 -16.62
CA HIS A 219 0.17 8.54 -15.76
C HIS A 219 -0.25 7.27 -15.00
N ARG A 220 -0.49 6.14 -15.70
CA ARG A 220 -0.86 4.87 -15.04
C ARG A 220 0.18 4.44 -14.02
N LYS A 221 1.46 4.41 -14.40
CA LYS A 221 2.55 3.98 -13.52
C LYS A 221 2.64 4.84 -12.25
N TRP A 222 2.47 6.16 -12.37
CA TRP A 222 2.53 7.09 -11.23
C TRP A 222 1.26 7.07 -10.37
N MET A 223 0.07 6.92 -10.95
CA MET A 223 -1.18 6.80 -10.19
C MET A 223 -1.25 5.50 -9.39
N LEU A 224 -0.72 4.38 -9.93
CA LEU A 224 -0.60 3.14 -9.18
C LEU A 224 0.30 3.29 -7.95
N ARG A 225 1.46 3.95 -8.11
CA ARG A 225 2.37 4.26 -6.99
C ARG A 225 1.70 5.12 -5.93
N MET A 226 1.05 6.21 -6.36
CA MET A 226 0.36 7.12 -5.46
C MET A 226 -0.66 6.39 -4.59
N VAL A 227 -1.52 5.55 -5.19
CA VAL A 227 -2.59 4.86 -4.47
C VAL A 227 -2.04 3.72 -3.61
N ALA A 228 -1.00 3.02 -4.05
CA ALA A 228 -0.32 2.01 -3.23
C ALA A 228 0.30 2.65 -1.99
N TYR A 229 1.07 3.73 -2.14
CA TYR A 229 1.67 4.46 -1.02
C TYR A 229 0.60 5.02 -0.08
N PHE A 230 -0.49 5.55 -0.63
CA PHE A 230 -1.62 6.01 0.17
C PHE A 230 -2.26 4.86 0.97
N GLY A 231 -2.39 3.67 0.37
CA GLY A 231 -2.92 2.47 1.01
C GLY A 231 -2.03 1.87 2.11
N ALA A 232 -0.76 2.27 2.21
CA ALA A 232 0.18 1.72 3.19
C ALA A 232 -0.31 1.91 4.64
N VAL A 233 -1.04 2.99 4.94
CA VAL A 233 -1.58 3.23 6.29
C VAL A 233 -2.61 2.18 6.71
N ILE A 234 -3.34 1.57 5.77
CA ILE A 234 -4.31 0.51 6.06
C ILE A 234 -3.56 -0.75 6.50
N THR A 235 -2.53 -1.14 5.74
CA THR A 235 -1.66 -2.28 6.08
C THR A 235 -0.90 -2.02 7.38
N ALA A 236 -0.44 -0.79 7.62
CA ALA A 236 0.21 -0.42 8.88
C ALA A 236 -0.70 -0.67 10.08
N ARG A 237 -2.00 -0.36 9.99
CA ARG A 237 -2.96 -0.63 11.08
C ARG A 237 -3.09 -2.12 11.38
N LEU A 238 -3.11 -2.98 10.36
CA LEU A 238 -3.14 -4.43 10.57
C LEU A 238 -1.88 -4.94 11.26
N ILE A 239 -0.71 -4.45 10.82
CA ILE A 239 0.59 -4.79 11.44
C ILE A 239 0.64 -4.28 12.88
N MET A 240 0.14 -3.06 13.15
CA MET A 240 0.07 -2.50 14.50
C MET A 240 -0.74 -3.38 15.44
N LEU A 241 -1.93 -3.83 15.02
CA LEU A 241 -2.78 -4.68 15.86
C LEU A 241 -2.07 -6.00 16.23
N ALA A 242 -1.36 -6.61 15.27
CA ALA A 242 -0.56 -7.81 15.54
C ALA A 242 0.64 -7.50 16.46
N ALA A 243 1.37 -6.43 16.18
CA ALA A 243 2.56 -6.05 16.95
C ALA A 243 2.24 -5.69 18.40
N ILE A 244 1.10 -5.05 18.66
CA ILE A 244 0.65 -4.71 20.00
C ILE A 244 0.38 -5.96 20.84
N ALA A 245 -0.24 -6.99 20.25
CA ALA A 245 -0.45 -8.26 20.93
C ALA A 245 0.88 -8.92 21.31
N VAL A 246 1.86 -8.90 20.42
CA VAL A 246 3.21 -9.44 20.67
C VAL A 246 3.93 -8.65 21.76
N VAL A 247 3.91 -7.31 21.69
CA VAL A 247 4.57 -6.45 22.68
C VAL A 247 3.97 -6.65 24.07
N THR A 248 2.64 -6.79 24.15
CA THR A 248 1.93 -7.05 25.40
C THR A 248 2.31 -8.41 25.99
N ASP A 249 2.36 -9.45 25.16
CA ASP A 249 2.75 -10.80 25.61
C ASP A 249 4.20 -10.88 26.13
N ILE A 250 5.11 -10.13 25.48
CA ILE A 250 6.51 -10.05 25.93
C ILE A 250 6.62 -9.29 27.25
N GLY A 251 5.84 -8.22 27.44
CA GLY A 251 5.75 -7.51 28.72
C GLY A 251 6.99 -6.71 29.14
N THR A 252 8.00 -6.54 28.28
CA THR A 252 9.25 -5.81 28.62
C THR A 252 9.41 -4.47 27.90
N TYR A 253 8.43 -4.03 27.12
CA TYR A 253 8.51 -2.80 26.35
C TYR A 253 7.90 -1.61 27.09
N PHE A 254 8.49 -0.44 26.86
CA PHE A 254 8.06 0.83 27.42
C PHE A 254 8.06 1.90 26.32
N SER A 255 7.20 2.88 26.47
CA SER A 255 7.17 4.10 25.65
C SER A 255 7.40 5.33 26.53
N ILE A 256 7.89 6.41 25.95
CA ILE A 256 8.27 7.61 26.68
C ILE A 256 7.13 8.62 26.60
N TRP A 257 6.68 9.11 27.76
CA TRP A 257 5.58 10.04 27.90
C TRP A 257 6.02 11.29 28.63
N ARG A 258 5.38 12.42 28.34
CA ARG A 258 5.54 13.62 29.16
C ARG A 258 4.60 13.57 30.35
N CYS A 259 5.01 14.14 31.48
CA CYS A 259 4.17 14.18 32.66
C CYS A 259 2.83 14.90 32.43
N ASP A 260 2.79 15.98 31.65
CA ASP A 260 1.53 16.66 31.30
C ASP A 260 0.57 15.79 30.46
N GLU A 261 1.08 14.93 29.59
CA GLU A 261 0.29 13.96 28.85
C GLU A 261 -0.27 12.86 29.78
N VAL A 262 0.54 12.38 30.73
CA VAL A 262 0.14 11.37 31.72
C VAL A 262 -0.95 11.94 32.63
N LEU A 263 -0.75 13.15 33.17
CA LEU A 263 -1.73 13.86 34.02
C LEU A 263 -3.06 14.12 33.33
N ASN A 264 -3.02 14.35 32.02
CA ASN A 264 -4.25 14.56 31.23
C ASN A 264 -5.02 13.25 30.99
N LEU A 265 -4.36 12.08 31.08
CA LEU A 265 -4.96 10.79 30.79
C LEU A 265 -5.32 10.00 32.07
N LEU A 266 -4.47 10.06 33.09
CA LEU A 266 -4.67 9.43 34.40
C LEU A 266 -5.20 10.47 35.38
N THR A 267 -6.50 10.43 35.65
CA THR A 267 -7.17 11.41 36.51
C THR A 267 -7.18 11.03 37.99
N ASP A 268 -6.78 9.81 38.33
CA ASP A 268 -6.72 9.35 39.72
C ASP A 268 -5.41 9.83 40.38
N PRO A 269 -5.49 10.74 41.38
CA PRO A 269 -4.31 11.30 42.02
C PRO A 269 -3.51 10.28 42.84
N VAL A 270 -4.14 9.19 43.33
CA VAL A 270 -3.43 8.17 44.12
C VAL A 270 -2.60 7.29 43.21
N ALA A 271 -3.22 6.69 42.18
CA ALA A 271 -2.52 5.87 41.19
C ALA A 271 -1.38 6.65 40.50
N LEU A 272 -1.62 7.92 40.19
CA LEU A 272 -0.61 8.79 39.60
C LEU A 272 0.60 9.04 40.52
N ALA A 273 0.38 9.25 41.82
CA ALA A 273 1.47 9.47 42.77
C ALA A 273 2.27 8.20 43.04
N ASP A 274 1.60 7.04 43.03
CA ASP A 274 2.22 5.73 43.22
C ASP A 274 3.03 5.29 41.99
N ASP A 275 2.46 5.40 40.79
CA ASP A 275 3.08 4.91 39.54
C ASP A 275 4.08 5.92 38.94
N PHE A 276 3.82 7.22 39.11
CA PHE A 276 4.61 8.30 38.51
C PHE A 276 4.92 9.44 39.50
N PRO A 277 5.62 9.17 40.63
CA PRO A 277 5.93 10.18 41.64
C PRO A 277 6.69 11.40 41.10
N GLN A 278 7.50 11.21 40.06
CA GLN A 278 8.23 12.27 39.36
C GLN A 278 7.33 13.29 38.63
N CYS A 279 6.06 12.96 38.36
CA CYS A 279 5.10 13.86 37.71
C CYS A 279 4.31 14.73 38.70
N VAL A 280 4.33 14.40 39.99
CA VAL A 280 3.58 15.11 41.05
C VAL A 280 4.49 15.80 42.08
N ALA A 281 5.81 15.69 41.93
CA ALA A 281 6.78 16.34 42.81
C ALA A 281 6.59 17.87 42.84
N GLU A 282 6.74 18.47 44.02
CA GLU A 282 6.57 19.91 44.20
C GLU A 282 7.56 20.70 43.33
N GLY A 283 7.06 21.73 42.62
CA GLY A 283 7.87 22.58 41.75
C GLY A 283 8.26 21.95 40.39
N VAL A 284 7.76 20.75 40.05
CA VAL A 284 8.08 20.12 38.77
C VAL A 284 7.39 20.82 37.59
N ASN A 285 8.17 21.11 36.54
CA ASN A 285 7.59 21.51 35.27
C ASN A 285 7.23 20.26 34.45
N THR A 286 5.97 19.85 34.56
CA THR A 286 5.39 18.65 33.92
C THR A 286 5.55 18.63 32.40
N ALA A 287 5.73 19.80 31.78
CA ALA A 287 5.96 19.93 30.35
C ALA A 287 7.39 19.55 29.91
N SER A 288 8.34 19.47 30.84
CA SER A 288 9.76 19.17 30.58
C SER A 288 10.23 17.82 31.13
N VAL A 289 9.41 17.17 31.95
CA VAL A 289 9.73 15.87 32.55
C VAL A 289 9.10 14.75 31.73
N TRP A 290 9.90 13.70 31.53
CA TRP A 290 9.53 12.53 30.76
C TRP A 290 9.62 11.28 31.62
N VAL A 291 8.70 10.35 31.40
CA VAL A 291 8.55 9.11 32.16
C VAL A 291 8.37 7.94 31.22
N ALA A 292 8.83 6.76 31.62
CA ALA A 292 8.59 5.53 30.89
C ALA A 292 7.25 4.95 31.34
N VAL A 293 6.39 4.61 30.38
CA VAL A 293 5.09 3.95 30.58
C VAL A 293 5.15 2.58 29.93
N HIS A 294 4.76 1.56 30.68
CA HIS A 294 4.76 0.17 30.21
C HIS A 294 3.75 -0.04 29.08
N ALA A 295 4.15 -0.81 28.08
CA ALA A 295 3.37 -1.04 26.87
C ALA A 295 2.53 -2.32 26.99
N ASP A 296 1.31 -2.18 27.52
CA ASP A 296 0.37 -3.29 27.71
C ASP A 296 -1.07 -2.85 27.43
N VAL A 297 -1.80 -3.58 26.57
CA VAL A 297 -3.21 -3.26 26.26
C VAL A 297 -4.22 -3.66 27.32
N ASN A 298 -3.83 -4.54 28.24
CA ASN A 298 -4.66 -5.03 29.33
C ASN A 298 -4.61 -4.11 30.55
N ASP A 299 -3.59 -3.24 30.64
CA ASP A 299 -3.31 -2.40 31.81
C ASP A 299 -3.85 -0.96 31.66
N GLY A 300 -5.14 -0.84 31.34
CA GLY A 300 -5.82 0.45 31.26
C GLY A 300 -5.45 1.33 30.05
N PRO A 301 -6.00 2.56 29.96
CA PRO A 301 -5.90 3.41 28.77
C PRO A 301 -4.51 3.99 28.52
N LEU A 302 -3.74 4.26 29.59
CA LEU A 302 -2.39 4.81 29.51
C LEU A 302 -1.40 3.78 28.92
N HIS A 303 -1.41 2.55 29.44
CA HIS A 303 -0.53 1.47 28.97
C HIS A 303 -0.95 0.99 27.58
N LYS A 304 -2.25 0.96 27.30
CA LYS A 304 -2.76 0.68 25.96
C LYS A 304 -2.23 1.69 24.96
N ALA A 305 -2.29 2.98 25.28
CA ALA A 305 -1.74 4.01 24.42
C ALA A 305 -0.22 3.85 24.25
N ALA A 306 0.51 3.52 25.31
CA ALA A 306 1.94 3.22 25.27
C ALA A 306 2.28 2.08 24.30
N ALA A 307 1.48 1.01 24.27
CA ALA A 307 1.65 -0.08 23.30
C ALA A 307 1.46 0.39 21.85
N PHE A 308 0.46 1.23 21.58
CA PHE A 308 0.29 1.86 20.27
C PHE A 308 1.51 2.73 19.90
N ARG A 309 2.02 3.55 20.82
CA ARG A 309 3.20 4.40 20.58
C ARG A 309 4.41 3.56 20.19
N ALA A 310 4.69 2.50 20.94
CA ALA A 310 5.87 1.66 20.73
C ALA A 310 5.95 1.04 19.33
N VAL A 311 4.81 0.57 18.78
CA VAL A 311 4.82 -0.21 17.52
C VAL A 311 4.57 0.61 16.26
N THR A 312 3.96 1.80 16.37
CA THR A 312 3.41 2.50 15.20
C THR A 312 4.45 2.78 14.12
N GLY A 313 5.60 3.33 14.52
CA GLY A 313 6.66 3.69 13.57
C GLY A 313 7.15 2.50 12.76
N MET A 314 7.43 1.39 13.44
CA MET A 314 7.87 0.13 12.82
C MET A 314 6.79 -0.41 11.86
N ALA A 315 5.53 -0.45 12.29
CA ALA A 315 4.44 -0.94 11.46
C ALA A 315 4.24 -0.11 10.18
N LEU A 316 4.39 1.21 10.29
CA LEU A 316 4.30 2.12 9.14
C LEU A 316 5.46 1.90 8.16
N TRP A 317 6.68 1.70 8.66
CA TRP A 317 7.84 1.39 7.81
C TRP A 317 7.69 0.07 7.07
N ILE A 318 7.32 -1.00 7.78
CA ILE A 318 7.12 -2.32 7.17
C ILE A 318 6.04 -2.23 6.09
N ALA A 319 4.90 -1.61 6.40
CA ALA A 319 3.83 -1.41 5.42
C ALA A 319 4.31 -0.61 4.20
N THR A 320 5.04 0.49 4.41
CA THR A 320 5.54 1.32 3.32
C THR A 320 6.46 0.53 2.38
N LEU A 321 7.42 -0.23 2.94
CA LEU A 321 8.32 -1.06 2.15
C LEU A 321 7.59 -2.18 1.40
N MET A 322 6.61 -2.83 2.03
CA MET A 322 5.76 -3.82 1.37
C MET A 322 5.02 -3.23 0.17
N HIS A 323 4.42 -2.04 0.32
CA HIS A 323 3.70 -1.37 -0.75
C HIS A 323 4.62 -0.88 -1.86
N MET A 324 5.82 -0.39 -1.53
CA MET A 324 6.86 -0.05 -2.50
C MET A 324 7.26 -1.25 -3.36
N ALA A 325 7.60 -2.38 -2.73
CA ALA A 325 7.95 -3.58 -3.48
C ALA A 325 6.77 -4.12 -4.29
N ALA A 326 5.59 -4.21 -3.67
CA ALA A 326 4.39 -4.76 -4.31
C ALA A 326 3.95 -3.96 -5.54
N VAL A 327 4.00 -2.62 -5.50
CA VAL A 327 3.59 -1.81 -6.63
C VAL A 327 4.56 -1.90 -7.81
N GLU A 328 5.87 -1.96 -7.56
CA GLU A 328 6.85 -2.14 -8.63
C GLU A 328 6.73 -3.54 -9.26
N CYS A 329 6.62 -4.59 -8.44
CA CYS A 329 6.35 -5.94 -8.93
C CYS A 329 5.07 -5.97 -9.78
N TYR A 330 3.99 -5.32 -9.32
CA TYR A 330 2.75 -5.24 -10.07
C TYR A 330 2.90 -4.49 -11.39
N ILE A 331 3.63 -3.37 -11.42
CA ILE A 331 3.87 -2.60 -12.64
C ILE A 331 4.64 -3.43 -13.67
N ILE A 332 5.70 -4.15 -13.25
CA ILE A 332 6.51 -5.01 -14.12
C ILE A 332 5.66 -6.15 -14.68
N LEU A 333 4.92 -6.86 -13.81
CA LEU A 333 4.06 -7.98 -14.21
C LEU A 333 2.90 -7.56 -15.11
N THR A 334 2.51 -6.28 -15.08
CA THR A 334 1.40 -5.74 -15.89
C THR A 334 1.89 -4.77 -16.97
N GLU A 335 3.16 -4.85 -17.35
CA GLU A 335 3.72 -3.98 -18.38
C GLU A 335 3.11 -4.27 -19.76
N SER A 336 2.88 -5.53 -20.09
CA SER A 336 2.19 -5.94 -21.34
C SER A 336 0.73 -5.44 -21.42
N ALA A 337 0.10 -5.18 -20.27
CA ALA A 337 -1.24 -4.61 -20.19
C ALA A 337 -1.26 -3.06 -20.26
N ASN A 338 -0.09 -2.40 -20.38
CA ASN A 338 -0.04 -0.97 -20.70
C ASN A 338 -0.40 -0.75 -22.16
N GLN A 339 -1.59 -0.22 -22.40
CA GLN A 339 -2.03 0.17 -23.74
C GLN A 339 -1.78 1.66 -24.00
N VAL A 340 -1.31 2.00 -25.20
CA VAL A 340 -1.20 3.36 -25.74
C VAL A 340 -2.56 3.79 -26.28
N ARG A 341 -2.94 5.05 -26.07
CA ARG A 341 -4.12 5.62 -26.73
C ARG A 341 -3.71 6.30 -28.02
N LEU A 342 -4.06 5.73 -29.17
CA LEU A 342 -3.98 6.36 -30.49
C LEU A 342 -5.40 6.76 -30.91
N GLY A 343 -5.70 8.06 -30.83
CA GLY A 343 -7.05 8.60 -31.03
C GLY A 343 -8.10 8.04 -30.04
N TYR A 344 -9.02 7.22 -30.53
CA TYR A 344 -10.06 6.54 -29.72
C TYR A 344 -9.75 5.06 -29.42
N VAL A 345 -8.65 4.51 -29.94
CA VAL A 345 -8.28 3.10 -29.82
C VAL A 345 -7.14 2.93 -28.81
N LEU A 346 -7.18 1.82 -28.05
CA LEU A 346 -6.13 1.44 -27.11
C LEU A 346 -5.30 0.31 -27.73
N GLU A 347 -4.02 0.57 -27.99
CA GLU A 347 -3.12 -0.34 -28.69
C GLU A 347 -2.02 -0.88 -27.77
N PRO A 348 -1.59 -2.14 -27.95
CA PRO A 348 -0.56 -2.77 -27.12
C PRO A 348 0.85 -2.18 -27.34
N VAL A 349 1.77 -2.56 -26.44
CA VAL A 349 3.16 -2.04 -26.32
C VAL A 349 3.98 -2.11 -27.62
N ASP A 350 3.69 -3.08 -28.49
CA ASP A 350 4.48 -3.38 -29.69
C ASP A 350 3.95 -2.65 -30.94
N PHE A 351 3.01 -1.72 -30.79
CA PHE A 351 2.54 -0.90 -31.89
C PHE A 351 3.51 0.26 -32.13
N GLU A 352 4.42 0.09 -33.09
CA GLU A 352 5.12 1.22 -33.71
C GLU A 352 4.12 1.91 -34.63
N ALA A 353 3.68 3.11 -34.25
CA ALA A 353 2.94 3.96 -35.17
C ALA A 353 3.87 4.25 -36.35
N GLU A 354 3.49 3.80 -37.56
CA GLU A 354 4.19 4.21 -38.77
C GLU A 354 4.25 5.74 -38.78
N ASP A 355 5.46 6.28 -39.00
CA ASP A 355 5.73 7.72 -39.12
C ASP A 355 4.84 8.31 -40.22
N GLY A 356 3.62 8.71 -39.86
CA GLY A 356 2.61 9.13 -40.83
C GLY A 356 1.25 9.49 -40.22
N ASP A 357 0.89 8.95 -39.05
CA ASP A 357 -0.48 9.08 -38.52
C ASP A 357 -0.67 10.17 -37.43
N THR A 358 0.34 11.03 -37.19
CA THR A 358 0.23 12.14 -36.24
C THR A 358 -0.30 13.44 -36.85
N SER A 359 -1.36 13.36 -37.66
CA SER A 359 -1.98 14.55 -38.26
C SER A 359 -3.48 14.68 -38.01
N TYR A 360 -3.96 14.61 -36.78
CA TYR A 360 -5.29 15.16 -36.41
C TYR A 360 -5.36 15.66 -34.96
#